data_AF-A0A930R4L0-F1
#
_entry.id   AF-A0A930R4L0-F1
#
_cell.length_a   1.000
_cell.length_b   1.000
_cell.length_c   1.000
_cell.angle_alpha   90.00
_cell.angle_beta   90.00
_cell.angle_gamma   90.00
#
_symmetry.space_group_name_H-M   'P 1'
#
loop_
_entity.id
_entity.type
_entity.pdbx_description
1 polymer ?
#
loop_
_entity_poly.entity_id
_entity_poly.type
_entity_poly.pdbx_seq_one_letter_code
_entity_poly.pdbx_strand_id
1 'polypeptide(L)'
;QKDDYPGVVIEVLPVRDYIYGEYAAHVFGYVSEINEMELEKRKDEGYKSGDIIGKFGLERVYDKEIRGVKGGDQVEVDVSGRPVQILGRQSPVPGNDLVLTIDKHIQEAAERAVDEQLAIVHANAAAAVVMNPQTGEVLAMVSRPAFNPNLFAGGISTQNWNVLNNNPFHPMDNKAITGEYPPGSTFKIVTGTAALAEHKVTPQEKIFDSGRHWIIPKTNAGGEALGWINFQQAMAHSDNVYFYEMGNRLGVDALERYARMFGLGQRTGIDLPFEAEGLVPNRQYKKDNYEDGEWYLSETFDAAIGQGFNLVTPLQAAMVMGEIAANGKRYQPHLV
;
A
#
# COMPACT_ATOMS: atom_id res chain seq x y z
N GLN A 1 7.51 51.68 12.77
CA GLN A 1 7.58 50.69 11.66
C GLN A 1 6.28 50.62 10.87
N LYS A 2 5.09 50.42 11.46
CA LYS A 2 3.82 50.40 10.67
C LYS A 2 3.45 51.79 10.10
N ASP A 3 3.76 52.87 10.82
CA ASP A 3 3.52 54.25 10.37
C ASP A 3 4.49 54.70 9.25
N ASP A 4 5.64 54.02 9.11
CA ASP A 4 6.67 54.36 8.13
C ASP A 4 6.39 53.74 6.74
N TYR A 5 5.50 52.74 6.67
CA TYR A 5 5.16 52.01 5.45
C TYR A 5 3.64 51.77 5.32
N PRO A 6 2.84 52.84 5.15
CA PRO A 6 1.39 52.71 4.97
C PRO A 6 1.09 51.84 3.75
N GLY A 7 0.32 50.76 3.97
CA GLY A 7 -0.04 49.78 2.95
C GLY A 7 0.79 48.49 2.95
N VAL A 8 1.86 48.40 3.74
CA VAL A 8 2.64 47.16 3.92
C VAL A 8 2.08 46.36 5.09
N VAL A 9 1.72 45.11 4.84
CA VAL A 9 1.27 44.15 5.86
C VAL A 9 2.26 42.98 5.89
N ILE A 10 2.70 42.63 7.10
CA ILE A 10 3.50 41.43 7.35
C ILE A 10 2.54 40.42 7.99
N GLU A 11 2.34 39.30 7.31
CA GLU A 11 1.57 38.17 7.82
C GLU A 11 2.50 36.97 8.05
N VAL A 12 2.27 36.25 9.14
CA VAL A 12 2.97 35.01 9.45
C VAL A 12 1.98 33.88 9.22
N LEU A 13 2.28 33.01 8.25
CA LEU A 13 1.45 31.87 7.91
C LEU A 13 2.20 30.58 8.27
N PRO A 14 1.55 29.63 8.98
CA PRO A 14 2.13 28.32 9.20
C PRO A 14 2.18 27.55 7.87
N VAL A 15 3.33 26.92 7.60
CA VAL A 15 3.53 26.04 6.44
C VAL A 15 3.92 24.66 6.96
N ARG A 16 3.35 23.61 6.35
CA ARG A 16 3.68 22.23 6.71
C ARG A 16 5.11 21.92 6.27
N ASP A 17 5.92 21.42 7.18
CA ASP A 17 7.32 21.09 6.95
C ASP A 17 7.58 19.60 7.21
N TYR A 18 8.09 18.90 6.19
CA TYR A 18 8.49 17.50 6.26
C TYR A 18 10.00 17.45 6.43
N ILE A 19 10.44 17.49 7.70
CA ILE A 19 11.84 17.65 8.13
C ILE A 19 12.79 16.64 7.45
N TYR A 20 12.30 15.43 7.17
CA TYR A 20 13.08 14.34 6.60
C TYR A 20 12.92 14.16 5.08
N GLY A 21 12.29 15.11 4.38
CA GLY A 21 12.15 15.07 2.93
C GLY A 21 11.38 13.85 2.44
N GLU A 22 12.03 12.97 1.67
CA GLU A 22 11.39 11.80 1.03
C GLU A 22 11.14 10.63 1.99
N TYR A 23 11.71 10.68 3.21
CA TYR A 23 11.56 9.67 4.23
C TYR A 23 10.07 9.40 4.51
N ALA A 24 9.65 8.14 4.34
CA ALA A 24 8.27 7.68 4.52
C ALA A 24 7.22 8.57 3.81
N ALA A 25 7.58 9.22 2.69
CA ALA A 25 6.73 10.20 2.00
C ALA A 25 5.34 9.67 1.65
N HIS A 26 5.23 8.39 1.27
CA HIS A 26 3.95 7.77 0.93
C HIS A 26 3.08 7.40 2.14
N VAL A 27 3.69 7.25 3.32
CA VAL A 27 2.98 7.04 4.59
C VAL A 27 2.45 8.38 5.08
N PHE A 28 3.31 9.38 5.22
CA PHE A 28 2.88 10.71 5.68
C PHE A 28 1.92 11.35 4.66
N GLY A 29 2.29 11.28 3.38
CA GLY A 29 1.62 11.99 2.33
C GLY A 29 2.01 13.46 2.30
N TYR A 30 1.09 14.29 1.82
CA TYR A 30 1.32 15.72 1.73
C TYR A 30 0.02 16.51 1.88
N VAL A 31 0.17 17.79 2.22
CA VAL A 31 -0.92 18.77 2.22
C VAL A 31 -0.79 19.71 1.03
N SER A 32 -1.92 20.21 0.53
CA SER A 32 -1.95 21.28 -0.45
C SER A 32 -3.30 21.99 -0.43
N GLU A 33 -3.41 23.12 -1.11
CA GLU A 33 -4.66 23.89 -1.19
C GLU A 33 -5.80 23.05 -1.77
N ILE A 34 -6.97 23.15 -1.15
CA ILE A 34 -8.20 22.51 -1.62
C ILE A 34 -8.55 23.01 -3.02
N ASN A 35 -8.83 22.09 -3.95
CA ASN A 35 -9.29 22.45 -5.29
C ASN A 35 -10.82 22.53 -5.34
N GLU A 36 -11.35 23.08 -6.43
CA GLU A 36 -12.80 23.30 -6.60
C GLU A 36 -13.61 22.00 -6.45
N MET A 37 -13.14 20.89 -7.02
CA MET A 37 -13.84 19.59 -6.95
C MET A 37 -13.89 19.03 -5.53
N GLU A 38 -12.83 19.19 -4.75
CA GLU A 38 -12.80 18.77 -3.35
C GLU A 38 -13.66 19.67 -2.48
N LEU A 39 -13.63 20.99 -2.73
CA LEU A 39 -14.45 21.96 -2.02
C LEU A 39 -15.94 21.69 -2.25
N GLU A 40 -16.34 21.34 -3.47
CA GLU A 40 -17.71 20.96 -3.79
C GLU A 40 -18.14 19.70 -3.01
N LYS A 41 -17.28 18.69 -2.96
CA LYS A 41 -17.55 17.42 -2.23
C LYS A 41 -17.58 17.58 -0.71
N ARG A 42 -16.81 18.52 -0.16
CA ARG A 42 -16.63 18.71 1.29
C ARG A 42 -17.28 19.99 1.80
N LYS A 43 -18.19 20.61 1.03
CA LYS A 43 -18.82 21.89 1.37
C LYS A 43 -19.55 21.83 2.72
N ASP A 44 -20.19 20.70 3.01
CA ASP A 44 -20.94 20.48 4.25
C ASP A 44 -20.05 20.23 5.47
N GLU A 45 -18.77 19.95 5.26
CA GLU A 45 -17.78 19.74 6.33
C GLU A 45 -17.11 21.05 6.78
N GLY A 46 -17.50 22.19 6.19
CA GLY A 46 -17.03 23.53 6.61
C GLY A 46 -15.70 23.98 5.97
N TYR A 47 -15.24 23.29 4.92
CA TYR A 47 -14.06 23.74 4.17
C TYR A 47 -14.34 25.01 3.37
N LYS A 48 -13.29 25.82 3.19
CA LYS A 48 -13.33 27.06 2.40
C LYS A 48 -12.22 27.04 1.35
N SER A 49 -12.40 27.84 0.29
CA SER A 49 -11.32 28.11 -0.67
C SER A 49 -10.08 28.63 0.07
N GLY A 50 -8.90 28.19 -0.33
CA GLY A 50 -7.65 28.51 0.36
C GLY A 50 -7.33 27.62 1.56
N ASP A 51 -8.22 26.69 1.94
CA ASP A 51 -7.90 25.71 2.98
C ASP A 51 -6.78 24.77 2.51
N ILE A 52 -5.75 24.61 3.34
CA ILE A 52 -4.75 23.56 3.19
C ILE A 52 -5.33 22.27 3.79
N ILE A 53 -5.35 21.21 2.99
CA ILE A 53 -5.92 19.90 3.37
C ILE A 53 -4.95 18.77 3.06
N GLY A 54 -5.06 17.67 3.78
CA GLY A 54 -4.38 16.42 3.47
C GLY A 54 -4.81 15.84 2.12
N LYS A 55 -3.85 15.67 1.21
CA LYS A 55 -4.07 15.18 -0.16
C LYS A 55 -3.77 13.69 -0.31
N PHE A 56 -2.81 13.19 0.47
CA PHE A 56 -2.33 11.82 0.39
C PHE A 56 -1.94 11.29 1.78
N GLY A 57 -1.69 9.99 1.91
CA GLY A 57 -1.19 9.36 3.14
C GLY A 57 -2.05 9.62 4.38
N LEU A 58 -1.39 9.62 5.54
CA LEU A 58 -1.98 9.90 6.84
C LEU A 58 -2.53 11.33 6.93
N GLU A 59 -1.88 12.30 6.26
CA GLU A 59 -2.39 13.68 6.18
C GLU A 59 -3.83 13.70 5.65
N ARG A 60 -4.14 12.88 4.63
CA ARG A 60 -5.50 12.78 4.06
C ARG A 60 -6.46 12.03 4.98
N VAL A 61 -6.02 10.92 5.55
CA VAL A 61 -6.89 10.02 6.34
C VAL A 61 -7.31 10.70 7.64
N TYR A 62 -6.38 11.38 8.30
CA TYR A 62 -6.57 12.03 9.59
C TYR A 62 -6.69 13.56 9.48
N ASP A 63 -6.98 14.10 8.29
CA ASP A 63 -7.08 15.55 8.01
C ASP A 63 -7.99 16.25 9.03
N LYS A 64 -9.12 15.62 9.38
CA LYS A 64 -10.09 16.16 10.33
C LYS A 64 -9.54 16.24 11.75
N GLU A 65 -8.77 15.24 12.17
CA GLU A 65 -8.19 15.11 13.50
C GLU A 65 -6.99 16.06 13.68
N ILE A 66 -6.16 16.23 12.64
CA ILE A 66 -4.90 16.98 12.73
C ILE A 66 -5.02 18.46 12.31
N ARG A 67 -6.06 18.86 11.56
CA ARG A 67 -6.19 20.26 11.10
C ARG A 67 -6.61 21.24 12.20
N GLY A 68 -7.22 20.75 13.27
CA GLY A 68 -7.77 21.59 14.34
C GLY A 68 -8.99 22.42 13.93
N VAL A 69 -9.29 23.47 14.70
CA VAL A 69 -10.44 24.36 14.47
C VAL A 69 -9.95 25.79 14.27
N LYS A 70 -10.38 26.40 13.15
CA LYS A 70 -10.05 27.79 12.85
C LYS A 70 -10.67 28.74 13.88
N GLY A 71 -9.84 29.64 14.39
CA GLY A 71 -10.28 30.81 15.14
C GLY A 71 -10.66 31.97 14.21
N GLY A 72 -10.84 33.15 14.78
CA GLY A 72 -11.10 34.37 14.01
C GLY A 72 -11.18 35.61 14.88
N ASP A 73 -10.87 36.75 14.28
CA ASP A 73 -11.02 38.07 14.90
C ASP A 73 -12.21 38.81 14.28
N GLN A 74 -13.04 39.41 15.13
CA GLN A 74 -14.04 40.38 14.72
C GLN A 74 -13.39 41.77 14.75
N VAL A 75 -13.23 42.38 13.58
CA VAL A 75 -12.49 43.64 13.41
C VAL A 75 -13.44 44.74 12.94
N GLU A 76 -13.43 45.88 13.63
CA GLU A 76 -14.06 47.11 13.16
C GLU A 76 -13.18 47.76 12.08
N VAL A 77 -13.78 48.18 10.98
CA VAL A 77 -13.09 48.81 9.85
C VAL A 77 -13.63 50.20 9.57
N ASP A 78 -12.77 51.11 9.10
CA ASP A 78 -13.20 52.44 8.67
C ASP A 78 -13.90 52.43 7.30
N VAL A 79 -14.36 53.60 6.84
CA VAL A 79 -15.03 53.75 5.53
C VAL A 79 -14.16 53.36 4.33
N SER A 80 -12.85 53.24 4.52
CA SER A 80 -11.87 52.80 3.51
C SER A 80 -11.47 51.33 3.68
N GLY A 81 -12.09 50.60 4.61
CA GLY A 81 -11.83 49.19 4.88
C GLY A 81 -10.60 48.92 5.74
N ARG A 82 -10.01 49.94 6.37
CA ARG A 82 -8.81 49.76 7.20
C ARG A 82 -9.19 49.30 8.61
N PRO A 83 -8.49 48.28 9.16
CA PRO A 83 -8.70 47.83 10.55
C PRO A 83 -8.49 48.97 11.56
N VAL A 84 -9.51 49.23 12.39
CA VAL A 84 -9.48 50.22 13.47
C VAL A 84 -9.23 49.53 14.82
N GLN A 85 -10.05 48.54 15.17
CA GLN A 85 -9.94 47.80 16.43
C GLN A 85 -10.49 46.38 16.34
N ILE A 86 -10.03 45.48 17.22
CA ILE A 86 -10.55 44.11 17.36
C ILE A 86 -11.62 44.12 18.46
N LEU A 87 -12.86 43.79 18.10
CA LEU A 87 -14.02 43.75 18.99
C LEU A 87 -14.18 42.41 19.72
N GLY A 88 -13.69 41.34 19.10
CA GLY A 88 -13.78 39.98 19.64
C GLY A 88 -12.76 39.07 18.98
N ARG A 89 -12.29 38.08 19.73
CA ARG A 89 -11.33 37.08 19.25
C ARG A 89 -11.75 35.70 19.70
N GLN A 90 -11.87 34.79 18.74
CA GLN A 90 -11.96 33.36 18.97
C GLN A 90 -10.59 32.76 18.69
N SER A 91 -9.91 32.25 19.72
CA SER A 91 -8.63 31.58 19.54
C SER A 91 -8.80 30.29 18.72
N PRO A 92 -7.88 29.97 17.81
CA PRO A 92 -7.88 28.67 17.14
C PRO A 92 -7.61 27.54 18.13
N VAL A 93 -8.12 26.35 17.82
CA VAL A 93 -7.83 25.12 18.57
C VAL A 93 -6.85 24.30 17.73
N PRO A 94 -5.63 23.99 18.24
CA PRO A 94 -4.71 23.09 17.55
C PRO A 94 -5.34 21.72 17.28
N GLY A 95 -4.96 21.10 16.17
CA GLY A 95 -5.32 19.70 15.92
C GLY A 95 -4.59 18.73 16.84
N ASN A 96 -4.97 17.46 16.75
CA ASN A 96 -4.34 16.40 17.51
C ASN A 96 -2.98 16.01 16.93
N ASP A 97 -2.09 15.52 17.78
CA ASP A 97 -0.86 14.85 17.36
C ASP A 97 -1.18 13.38 17.03
N LEU A 98 -0.55 12.86 15.96
CA LEU A 98 -0.59 11.44 15.62
C LEU A 98 0.67 10.76 16.16
N VAL A 99 0.49 9.65 16.88
CA VAL A 99 1.58 8.77 17.29
C VAL A 99 1.58 7.59 16.33
N LEU A 100 2.70 7.37 15.63
CA LEU A 100 2.77 6.35 14.59
C LEU A 100 3.46 5.08 15.08
N THR A 101 3.12 3.96 14.45
CA THR A 101 3.84 2.67 14.62
C THR A 101 5.16 2.63 13.86
N ILE A 102 5.39 3.56 12.92
CA ILE A 102 6.64 3.64 12.15
C ILE A 102 7.80 3.84 13.09
N ASP A 103 8.70 2.85 13.13
CA ASP A 103 9.95 2.97 13.86
C ASP A 103 10.98 3.67 12.97
N LYS A 104 11.54 4.76 13.48
CA LYS A 104 12.48 5.59 12.72
C LYS A 104 13.65 4.79 12.15
N HIS A 105 14.27 3.96 12.99
CA HIS A 105 15.47 3.22 12.64
C HIS A 105 15.16 2.07 11.68
N ILE A 106 14.02 1.40 11.86
CA ILE A 106 13.58 0.34 10.94
C ILE A 106 13.25 0.93 9.56
N GLN A 107 12.54 2.06 9.50
CA GLN A 107 12.24 2.72 8.23
C GLN A 107 13.52 3.17 7.51
N GLU A 108 14.45 3.83 8.20
CA GLU A 108 15.74 4.24 7.62
C GLU A 108 16.54 3.04 7.09
N ALA A 109 16.57 1.94 7.85
CA ALA A 109 17.25 0.73 7.44
C ALA A 109 16.58 0.06 6.22
N ALA A 110 15.24 0.03 6.19
CA ALA A 110 14.47 -0.54 5.09
C ALA A 110 14.64 0.29 3.81
N GLU A 111 14.55 1.61 3.89
CA GLU A 111 14.77 2.51 2.76
C GLU A 111 16.17 2.34 2.18
N ARG A 112 17.21 2.37 3.03
CA ARG A 112 18.59 2.16 2.59
C ARG A 112 18.78 0.80 1.92
N ALA A 113 18.25 -0.27 2.51
CA ALA A 113 18.37 -1.61 1.95
C ALA A 113 17.68 -1.72 0.58
N VAL A 114 16.50 -1.10 0.42
CA VAL A 114 15.79 -1.05 -0.87
C VAL A 114 16.59 -0.26 -1.90
N ASP A 115 17.12 0.91 -1.54
CA ASP A 115 17.88 1.76 -2.45
C ASP A 115 19.20 1.08 -2.90
N GLU A 116 19.91 0.43 -1.98
CA GLU A 116 21.10 -0.39 -2.28
C GLU A 116 20.75 -1.55 -3.22
N GLN A 117 19.64 -2.26 -2.95
CA GLN A 117 19.23 -3.39 -3.76
C GLN A 117 18.80 -2.99 -5.17
N LEU A 118 18.06 -1.87 -5.32
CA LEU A 118 17.69 -1.31 -6.62
C LEU A 118 18.93 -1.04 -7.48
N ALA A 119 20.00 -0.51 -6.88
CA ALA A 119 21.27 -0.26 -7.57
C ALA A 119 21.95 -1.56 -8.00
N ILE A 120 21.96 -2.59 -7.13
CA ILE A 120 22.57 -3.90 -7.40
C ILE A 120 21.88 -4.62 -8.57
N VAL A 121 20.55 -4.62 -8.59
CA VAL A 121 19.76 -5.36 -9.59
C VAL A 121 19.38 -4.52 -10.81
N HIS A 122 19.85 -3.26 -10.87
CA HIS A 122 19.55 -2.30 -11.93
C HIS A 122 18.03 -2.12 -12.17
N ALA A 123 17.24 -2.10 -11.10
CA ALA A 123 15.81 -1.85 -11.14
C ALA A 123 15.49 -0.39 -10.80
N ASN A 124 14.28 0.06 -11.14
CA ASN A 124 13.87 1.46 -10.98
C ASN A 124 12.75 1.67 -9.96
N ALA A 125 12.09 0.61 -9.52
CA ALA A 125 10.97 0.68 -8.59
C ALA A 125 10.97 -0.53 -7.65
N ALA A 126 10.59 -0.29 -6.40
CA ALA A 126 10.48 -1.32 -5.38
C ALA A 126 9.50 -0.88 -4.30
N ALA A 127 9.01 -1.86 -3.55
CA ALA A 127 8.25 -1.61 -2.33
C ALA A 127 8.69 -2.62 -1.26
N ALA A 128 8.61 -2.21 0.01
CA ALA A 128 8.86 -3.08 1.15
C ALA A 128 7.92 -2.71 2.29
N VAL A 129 7.51 -3.72 3.07
CA VAL A 129 6.70 -3.55 4.27
C VAL A 129 7.33 -4.37 5.38
N VAL A 130 7.54 -3.75 6.54
CA VAL A 130 7.95 -4.41 7.77
C VAL A 130 6.80 -4.30 8.76
N MET A 131 6.34 -5.43 9.27
CA MET A 131 5.15 -5.53 10.11
C MET A 131 5.45 -6.37 11.34
N ASN A 132 4.90 -5.98 12.48
CA ASN A 132 4.85 -6.82 13.67
C ASN A 132 3.70 -7.84 13.53
N PRO A 133 3.99 -9.15 13.36
CA PRO A 133 2.94 -10.14 13.12
C PRO A 133 2.05 -10.39 14.33
N GLN A 134 2.44 -9.95 15.53
CA GLN A 134 1.68 -10.17 16.76
C GLN A 134 0.66 -9.05 17.06
N THR A 135 0.78 -7.91 16.38
CA THR A 135 -0.03 -6.71 16.64
C THR A 135 -0.66 -6.14 15.37
N GLY A 136 -0.05 -6.37 14.20
CA GLY A 136 -0.42 -5.70 12.95
C GLY A 136 0.24 -4.32 12.78
N GLU A 137 1.07 -3.87 13.72
CA GLU A 137 1.77 -2.60 13.60
C GLU A 137 2.70 -2.61 12.38
N VAL A 138 2.57 -1.60 11.51
CA VAL A 138 3.50 -1.40 10.39
C VAL A 138 4.67 -0.57 10.89
N LEU A 139 5.85 -1.20 10.98
CA LEU A 139 7.06 -0.58 11.53
C LEU A 139 7.85 0.17 10.45
N ALA A 140 7.72 -0.25 9.19
CA ALA A 140 8.24 0.46 8.04
C ALA A 140 7.42 0.17 6.78
N MET A 141 7.29 1.18 5.92
CA MET A 141 6.68 1.06 4.60
C MET A 141 7.46 1.90 3.60
N VAL A 142 8.05 1.23 2.62
CA VAL A 142 8.90 1.83 1.59
C VAL A 142 8.21 1.69 0.24
N SER A 143 8.21 2.78 -0.52
CA SER A 143 7.86 2.79 -1.94
C SER A 143 8.90 3.63 -2.69
N ARG A 144 9.40 3.09 -3.79
CA ARG A 144 10.40 3.72 -4.66
C ARG A 144 9.96 3.69 -6.13
N PRO A 145 10.26 4.75 -6.90
CA PRO A 145 10.89 6.00 -6.46
C PRO A 145 9.97 6.81 -5.53
N ALA A 146 10.56 7.63 -4.67
CA ALA A 146 9.82 8.50 -3.75
C ALA A 146 9.70 9.94 -4.30
N PHE A 147 9.09 10.81 -3.50
CA PHE A 147 8.97 12.23 -3.79
C PHE A 147 9.16 13.02 -2.50
N ASN A 148 9.56 14.29 -2.61
CA ASN A 148 9.63 15.19 -1.47
C ASN A 148 8.27 15.88 -1.24
N PRO A 149 7.56 15.61 -0.11
CA PRO A 149 6.25 16.19 0.18
C PRO A 149 6.27 17.73 0.31
N ASN A 150 7.42 18.32 0.69
CA ASN A 150 7.57 19.78 0.79
C ASN A 150 7.33 20.51 -0.53
N LEU A 151 7.45 19.81 -1.67
CA LEU A 151 7.15 20.38 -2.99
C LEU A 151 5.68 20.80 -3.12
N PHE A 152 4.77 20.26 -2.31
CA PHE A 152 3.34 20.52 -2.39
C PHE A 152 2.82 21.51 -1.35
N ALA A 153 3.51 21.65 -0.21
CA ALA A 153 3.06 22.44 0.94
C ALA A 153 2.84 23.93 0.61
N GLY A 154 3.62 24.48 -0.34
CA GLY A 154 3.50 25.86 -0.82
C GLY A 154 2.98 25.99 -2.26
N GLY A 155 2.45 24.91 -2.86
CA GLY A 155 2.11 24.84 -4.27
C GLY A 155 3.30 24.38 -5.12
N ILE A 156 3.12 23.28 -5.85
CA ILE A 156 4.18 22.69 -6.67
C ILE A 156 4.40 23.48 -7.96
N SER A 157 5.67 23.72 -8.30
CA SER A 157 6.01 24.35 -9.58
C SER A 157 5.68 23.43 -10.76
N THR A 158 5.33 24.01 -11.92
CA THR A 158 5.06 23.24 -13.15
C THR A 158 6.23 22.34 -13.54
N GLN A 159 7.46 22.78 -13.31
CA GLN A 159 8.66 21.98 -13.59
C GLN A 159 8.72 20.73 -12.71
N ASN A 160 8.57 20.89 -11.39
CA ASN A 160 8.63 19.76 -10.46
C ASN A 160 7.43 18.82 -10.65
N TRP A 161 6.24 19.38 -10.91
CA TRP A 161 5.06 18.59 -11.25
C TRP A 161 5.30 17.74 -12.50
N ASN A 162 5.85 18.31 -13.57
CA ASN A 162 6.15 17.57 -14.79
C ASN A 162 7.17 16.45 -14.57
N VAL A 163 8.14 16.64 -13.68
CA VAL A 163 9.12 15.58 -13.32
C VAL A 163 8.40 14.41 -12.64
N LEU A 164 7.52 14.67 -11.67
CA LEU A 164 6.79 13.61 -10.97
C LEU A 164 5.76 12.93 -11.87
N ASN A 165 4.96 13.71 -12.59
CA ASN A 165 3.84 13.22 -13.39
C ASN A 165 4.29 12.43 -14.62
N ASN A 166 5.41 12.80 -15.24
CA ASN A 166 5.89 12.13 -16.45
C ASN A 166 6.93 11.04 -16.16
N ASN A 167 7.23 10.77 -14.88
CA ASN A 167 8.13 9.68 -14.52
C ASN A 167 7.42 8.33 -14.75
N PRO A 168 7.98 7.42 -15.58
CA PRO A 168 7.34 6.15 -15.93
C PRO A 168 7.22 5.18 -14.75
N PHE A 169 7.88 5.46 -13.63
CA PHE A 169 7.83 4.65 -12.42
C PHE A 169 6.88 5.22 -11.37
N HIS A 170 6.09 6.25 -11.69
CA HIS A 170 5.01 6.77 -10.86
C HIS A 170 5.40 7.01 -9.39
N PRO A 171 6.29 7.99 -9.11
CA PRO A 171 6.84 8.23 -7.78
C PRO A 171 5.78 8.61 -6.73
N MET A 172 4.62 9.13 -7.16
CA MET A 172 3.54 9.50 -6.24
C MET A 172 2.73 8.30 -5.74
N ASP A 173 2.83 7.15 -6.41
CA ASP A 173 2.07 5.96 -6.01
C ASP A 173 2.72 5.27 -4.81
N ASN A 174 1.89 4.89 -3.83
CA ASN A 174 2.32 4.03 -2.75
C ASN A 174 2.28 2.56 -3.20
N LYS A 175 3.35 2.10 -3.85
CA LYS A 175 3.45 0.74 -4.40
C LYS A 175 3.28 -0.36 -3.35
N ALA A 176 3.46 -0.05 -2.06
CA ALA A 176 3.24 -1.00 -0.98
C ALA A 176 1.76 -1.40 -0.81
N ILE A 177 0.82 -0.52 -1.18
CA ILE A 177 -0.62 -0.74 -1.01
C ILE A 177 -1.42 -0.61 -2.32
N THR A 178 -0.87 0.05 -3.33
CA THR A 178 -1.54 0.24 -4.64
C THR A 178 -0.92 -0.63 -5.73
N GLY A 179 0.32 -1.11 -5.54
CA GLY A 179 1.01 -1.94 -6.51
C GLY A 179 0.44 -3.36 -6.49
N GLU A 180 -0.11 -3.79 -7.62
CA GLU A 180 -0.70 -5.12 -7.79
C GLU A 180 0.24 -5.99 -8.64
N TYR A 181 0.81 -7.02 -8.02
CA TYR A 181 1.82 -7.88 -8.65
C TYR A 181 1.43 -9.36 -8.55
N PRO A 182 1.76 -10.19 -9.53
CA PRO A 182 1.71 -11.64 -9.36
C PRO A 182 2.60 -12.04 -8.17
N PRO A 183 2.06 -12.64 -7.10
CA PRO A 183 2.83 -13.00 -5.91
C PRO A 183 3.89 -14.08 -6.20
N GLY A 184 3.71 -14.84 -7.28
CA GLY A 184 4.57 -15.96 -7.64
C GLY A 184 4.70 -16.96 -6.49
N SER A 185 5.91 -17.48 -6.30
CA SER A 185 6.16 -18.56 -5.34
C SER A 185 5.80 -18.24 -3.88
N THR A 186 5.65 -16.97 -3.51
CA THR A 186 5.18 -16.60 -2.16
C THR A 186 3.76 -17.12 -1.89
N PHE A 187 2.92 -17.26 -2.94
CA PHE A 187 1.57 -17.81 -2.85
C PHE A 187 1.54 -19.31 -2.52
N LYS A 188 2.65 -20.04 -2.68
CA LYS A 188 2.72 -21.47 -2.33
C LYS A 188 2.47 -21.71 -0.84
N ILE A 189 2.63 -20.70 0.00
CA ILE A 189 2.19 -20.72 1.41
C ILE A 189 0.68 -20.97 1.50
N VAL A 190 -0.13 -20.25 0.70
CA VAL A 190 -1.59 -20.39 0.65
C VAL A 190 -1.96 -21.78 0.12
N THR A 191 -1.40 -22.17 -1.02
CA THR A 191 -1.67 -23.48 -1.65
C THR A 191 -1.26 -24.64 -0.74
N GLY A 192 -0.10 -24.55 -0.10
CA GLY A 192 0.40 -25.57 0.82
C GLY A 192 -0.45 -25.70 2.07
N THR A 193 -0.87 -24.58 2.64
CA THR A 193 -1.81 -24.55 3.77
C THR A 193 -3.13 -25.21 3.40
N ALA A 194 -3.70 -24.86 2.25
CA ALA A 194 -4.93 -25.47 1.74
C ALA A 194 -4.78 -26.99 1.55
N ALA A 195 -3.70 -27.44 0.91
CA ALA A 195 -3.47 -28.86 0.63
C ALA A 195 -3.37 -29.71 1.90
N LEU A 196 -2.69 -29.20 2.93
CA LEU A 196 -2.57 -29.88 4.22
C LEU A 196 -3.88 -29.86 5.01
N ALA A 197 -4.55 -28.71 5.07
CA ALA A 197 -5.79 -28.54 5.83
C ALA A 197 -6.98 -29.32 5.24
N GLU A 198 -7.04 -29.46 3.92
CA GLU A 198 -8.05 -30.28 3.20
C GLU A 198 -7.65 -31.76 3.10
N HIS A 199 -6.55 -32.18 3.74
CA HIS A 199 -6.00 -33.53 3.67
C HIS A 199 -5.77 -34.04 2.23
N LYS A 200 -5.43 -33.13 1.30
CA LYS A 200 -5.06 -33.48 -0.08
C LYS A 200 -3.64 -34.00 -0.19
N VAL A 201 -2.81 -33.75 0.81
CA VAL A 201 -1.47 -34.29 0.95
C VAL A 201 -1.13 -34.43 2.43
N THR A 202 -0.26 -35.38 2.76
CA THR A 202 0.36 -35.44 4.09
C THR A 202 1.79 -34.89 4.03
N PRO A 203 2.37 -34.39 5.15
CA PRO A 203 3.75 -33.89 5.13
C PRO A 203 4.78 -34.94 4.70
N GLN A 204 4.49 -36.23 4.84
CA GLN A 204 5.38 -37.35 4.49
C GLN A 204 5.13 -37.90 3.08
N GLU A 205 3.97 -37.63 2.49
CA GLU A 205 3.67 -38.06 1.14
C GLU A 205 4.67 -37.44 0.16
N LYS A 206 5.23 -38.30 -0.69
CA LYS A 206 6.17 -37.88 -1.73
C LYS A 206 5.44 -37.76 -3.06
N ILE A 207 5.71 -36.66 -3.75
CA ILE A 207 5.29 -36.42 -5.13
C ILE A 207 6.53 -36.53 -6.00
N PHE A 208 6.39 -37.16 -7.17
CA PHE A 208 7.50 -37.30 -8.10
C PHE A 208 7.59 -36.08 -9.00
N ASP A 209 8.66 -35.31 -8.85
CA ASP A 209 9.03 -34.24 -9.75
C ASP A 209 9.98 -34.76 -10.84
N SER A 210 9.48 -34.77 -12.08
CA SER A 210 10.25 -35.10 -13.28
C SER A 210 10.76 -33.86 -14.05
N GLY A 211 10.63 -32.67 -13.45
CA GLY A 211 10.82 -31.35 -14.04
C GLY A 211 9.63 -30.85 -14.86
N ARG A 212 8.60 -31.69 -15.01
CA ARG A 212 7.36 -31.37 -15.71
C ARG A 212 6.18 -32.13 -15.12
N HIS A 213 5.03 -31.47 -15.00
CA HIS A 213 3.81 -32.11 -14.54
C HIS A 213 3.20 -33.04 -15.62
N TRP A 214 2.64 -34.18 -15.23
CA TRP A 214 2.24 -35.27 -16.15
C TRP A 214 0.89 -35.09 -16.83
N ILE A 215 -0.03 -34.29 -16.26
CA ILE A 215 -1.33 -33.97 -16.88
C ILE A 215 -1.20 -32.78 -17.85
N ILE A 216 -0.76 -31.63 -17.35
CA ILE A 216 -0.45 -30.45 -18.16
C ILE A 216 1.06 -30.24 -18.09
N PRO A 217 1.78 -30.22 -19.22
CA PRO A 217 3.24 -30.27 -19.26
C PRO A 217 3.93 -28.95 -18.89
N LYS A 218 3.53 -28.31 -17.78
CA LYS A 218 4.19 -27.14 -17.18
C LYS A 218 5.42 -27.56 -16.38
N THR A 219 6.43 -26.71 -16.38
CA THR A 219 7.76 -27.00 -15.84
C THR A 219 8.10 -26.17 -14.60
N ASN A 220 9.15 -26.60 -13.91
CA ASN A 220 9.85 -25.78 -12.92
C ASN A 220 10.53 -24.58 -13.60
N ALA A 221 10.67 -23.47 -12.88
CA ALA A 221 11.23 -22.23 -13.42
C ALA A 221 12.69 -22.41 -13.91
N GLY A 222 13.47 -23.25 -13.23
CA GLY A 222 14.84 -23.61 -13.61
C GLY A 222 14.97 -24.94 -14.38
N GLY A 223 13.85 -25.61 -14.67
CA GLY A 223 13.86 -26.95 -15.28
C GLY A 223 14.45 -28.06 -14.39
N GLU A 224 14.57 -27.80 -13.09
CA GLU A 224 15.02 -28.79 -12.10
C GLU A 224 14.08 -30.00 -12.05
N ALA A 225 14.64 -31.17 -11.74
CA ALA A 225 13.91 -32.42 -11.53
C ALA A 225 14.44 -33.07 -10.26
N LEU A 226 13.69 -32.96 -9.16
CA LEU A 226 14.13 -33.35 -7.82
C LEU A 226 13.77 -34.80 -7.46
N GLY A 227 13.00 -35.48 -8.32
CA GLY A 227 12.54 -36.84 -8.07
C GLY A 227 11.47 -36.88 -6.98
N TRP A 228 11.54 -37.88 -6.09
CA TRP A 228 10.55 -38.03 -5.02
C TRP A 228 10.79 -37.07 -3.86
N ILE A 229 9.99 -36.01 -3.80
CA ILE A 229 10.07 -34.96 -2.77
C ILE A 229 8.79 -34.87 -1.95
N ASN A 230 8.93 -34.56 -0.66
CA ASN A 230 7.80 -34.30 0.23
C ASN A 230 7.46 -32.81 0.33
N PHE A 231 6.44 -32.46 1.12
CA PHE A 231 6.00 -31.07 1.30
C PHE A 231 7.11 -30.12 1.74
N GLN A 232 7.91 -30.54 2.74
CA GLN A 232 8.99 -29.72 3.28
C GLN A 232 10.06 -29.45 2.22
N GLN A 233 10.43 -30.47 1.44
CA GLN A 233 11.39 -30.34 0.34
C GLN A 233 10.83 -29.44 -0.77
N ALA A 234 9.56 -29.62 -1.16
CA ALA A 234 8.91 -28.80 -2.17
C ALA A 234 8.84 -27.31 -1.78
N MET A 235 8.53 -27.01 -0.53
CA MET A 235 8.58 -25.63 -0.01
C MET A 235 10.01 -25.07 -0.01
N ALA A 236 10.99 -25.85 0.45
CA ALA A 236 12.38 -25.41 0.54
C ALA A 236 13.01 -25.12 -0.82
N HIS A 237 12.67 -25.91 -1.84
CA HIS A 237 13.16 -25.74 -3.20
C HIS A 237 12.23 -24.89 -4.08
N SER A 238 11.07 -24.47 -3.56
CA SER A 238 10.02 -23.82 -4.35
C SER A 238 9.68 -24.62 -5.62
N ASP A 239 9.43 -25.91 -5.50
CA ASP A 239 9.19 -26.80 -6.64
C ASP A 239 7.82 -26.55 -7.29
N ASN A 240 7.75 -26.14 -8.56
CA ASN A 240 6.46 -25.86 -9.20
C ASN A 240 5.65 -27.13 -9.48
N VAL A 241 6.28 -28.24 -9.85
CA VAL A 241 5.56 -29.48 -10.21
C VAL A 241 4.75 -30.01 -9.03
N TYR A 242 5.31 -29.99 -7.83
CA TYR A 242 4.62 -30.31 -6.59
C TYR A 242 3.40 -29.41 -6.38
N PHE A 243 3.54 -28.09 -6.54
CA PHE A 243 2.44 -27.15 -6.33
C PHE A 243 1.40 -27.13 -7.46
N TYR A 244 1.77 -27.51 -8.69
CA TYR A 244 0.81 -27.81 -9.75
C TYR A 244 -0.07 -29.01 -9.38
N GLU A 245 0.54 -30.08 -8.84
CA GLU A 245 -0.21 -31.24 -8.36
C GLU A 245 -1.09 -30.89 -7.13
N MET A 246 -0.62 -30.01 -6.23
CA MET A 246 -1.50 -29.50 -5.16
C MET A 246 -2.68 -28.71 -5.73
N GLY A 247 -2.46 -27.88 -6.75
CA GLY A 247 -3.52 -27.18 -7.48
C GLY A 247 -4.50 -28.16 -8.14
N ASN A 248 -4.01 -29.23 -8.76
CA ASN A 248 -4.83 -30.29 -9.35
C ASN A 248 -5.75 -30.96 -8.31
N ARG A 249 -5.20 -31.31 -7.14
CA ARG A 249 -5.95 -31.99 -6.06
C ARG A 249 -6.95 -31.10 -5.33
N LEU A 250 -6.65 -29.81 -5.23
CA LEU A 250 -7.48 -28.81 -4.55
C LEU A 250 -8.60 -28.28 -5.46
N GLY A 251 -8.26 -27.94 -6.70
CA GLY A 251 -9.12 -27.16 -7.58
C GLY A 251 -9.15 -25.66 -7.21
N VAL A 252 -9.62 -24.83 -8.15
CA VAL A 252 -9.62 -23.37 -7.99
C VAL A 252 -10.47 -22.86 -6.82
N ASP A 253 -11.61 -23.49 -6.53
CA ASP A 253 -12.51 -23.01 -5.46
C ASP A 253 -11.88 -23.12 -4.07
N ALA A 254 -11.10 -24.18 -3.84
CA ALA A 254 -10.35 -24.33 -2.60
C ALA A 254 -9.21 -23.30 -2.54
N LEU A 255 -8.47 -23.10 -3.64
CA LEU A 255 -7.42 -22.07 -3.70
C LEU A 255 -7.98 -20.67 -3.41
N GLU A 256 -9.11 -20.31 -4.03
CA GLU A 256 -9.80 -19.05 -3.78
C GLU A 256 -10.18 -18.93 -2.30
N ARG A 257 -10.86 -19.94 -1.74
CA ARG A 257 -11.33 -19.91 -0.36
C ARG A 257 -10.18 -19.64 0.62
N TYR A 258 -9.06 -20.36 0.48
CA TYR A 258 -7.91 -20.17 1.37
C TYR A 258 -7.22 -18.82 1.11
N ALA A 259 -7.08 -18.38 -0.14
CA ALA A 259 -6.53 -17.06 -0.44
C ALA A 259 -7.34 -15.94 0.24
N ARG A 260 -8.68 -16.01 0.21
CA ARG A 260 -9.54 -15.06 0.91
C ARG A 260 -9.49 -15.19 2.43
N MET A 261 -9.28 -16.41 2.96
CA MET A 261 -9.02 -16.60 4.40
C MET A 261 -7.76 -15.86 4.85
N PHE A 262 -6.70 -15.89 4.04
CA PHE A 262 -5.48 -15.07 4.22
C PHE A 262 -5.67 -13.57 3.89
N GLY A 263 -6.90 -13.13 3.61
CA GLY A 263 -7.21 -11.71 3.34
C GLY A 263 -6.82 -11.20 1.95
N LEU A 264 -6.44 -12.08 1.02
CA LEU A 264 -6.12 -11.69 -0.35
C LEU A 264 -7.39 -11.37 -1.15
N GLY A 265 -7.26 -10.46 -2.12
CA GLY A 265 -8.36 -10.07 -3.01
C GLY A 265 -9.41 -9.18 -2.33
N GLN A 266 -9.03 -8.50 -1.25
CA GLN A 266 -9.80 -7.49 -0.54
C GLN A 266 -8.85 -6.47 0.11
N ARG A 267 -9.33 -5.26 0.39
CA ARG A 267 -8.59 -4.26 1.15
C ARG A 267 -8.21 -4.79 2.54
N THR A 268 -6.98 -4.51 2.98
CA THR A 268 -6.48 -4.95 4.28
C THR A 268 -7.05 -4.13 5.43
N GLY A 269 -7.50 -2.90 5.13
CA GLY A 269 -8.01 -1.97 6.13
C GLY A 269 -6.92 -1.13 6.80
N ILE A 270 -5.72 -1.06 6.21
CA ILE A 270 -4.71 -0.09 6.63
C ILE A 270 -5.28 1.33 6.57
N ASP A 271 -4.85 2.17 7.49
CA ASP A 271 -5.19 3.59 7.61
C ASP A 271 -4.45 4.46 6.59
N LEU A 272 -4.44 4.02 5.34
CA LEU A 272 -3.94 4.76 4.19
C LEU A 272 -5.00 4.81 3.07
N PRO A 273 -5.02 5.89 2.28
CA PRO A 273 -5.98 6.02 1.21
C PRO A 273 -5.55 5.19 -0.02
N PHE A 274 -6.50 4.94 -0.92
CA PHE A 274 -6.27 4.39 -2.26
C PHE A 274 -5.72 2.95 -2.30
N GLU A 275 -5.87 2.19 -1.22
CA GLU A 275 -5.51 0.77 -1.18
C GLU A 275 -6.21 -0.03 -2.30
N ALA A 276 -5.40 -0.80 -3.04
CA ALA A 276 -5.87 -1.75 -4.04
C ALA A 276 -6.36 -3.05 -3.37
N GLU A 277 -7.31 -3.73 -4.02
CA GLU A 277 -7.89 -4.96 -3.49
C GLU A 277 -7.07 -6.20 -3.87
N GLY A 278 -6.23 -6.13 -4.90
CA GLY A 278 -5.64 -7.31 -5.51
C GLY A 278 -6.68 -8.11 -6.29
N LEU A 279 -6.26 -9.27 -6.78
CA LEU A 279 -7.11 -10.20 -7.52
C LEU A 279 -6.82 -11.64 -7.08
N VAL A 280 -7.83 -12.27 -6.48
CA VAL A 280 -7.87 -13.72 -6.29
C VAL A 280 -8.78 -14.28 -7.37
N PRO A 281 -8.26 -15.06 -8.33
CA PRO A 281 -9.03 -15.47 -9.46
C PRO A 281 -9.93 -16.65 -9.13
N ASN A 282 -11.10 -16.64 -9.76
CA ASN A 282 -12.09 -17.69 -9.66
C ASN A 282 -12.83 -17.85 -10.98
N ARG A 283 -13.72 -18.84 -11.05
CA ARG A 283 -14.49 -19.11 -12.28
C ARG A 283 -15.39 -17.93 -12.67
N GLN A 284 -15.93 -17.20 -11.71
CA GLN A 284 -16.80 -16.05 -11.97
C GLN A 284 -16.02 -14.90 -12.63
N TYR A 285 -14.84 -14.58 -12.11
CA TYR A 285 -13.93 -13.61 -12.71
C TYR A 285 -13.61 -13.97 -14.16
N LYS A 286 -13.29 -15.24 -14.43
CA LYS A 286 -13.03 -15.71 -15.80
C LYS A 286 -14.24 -15.51 -16.71
N LYS A 287 -15.43 -15.88 -16.24
CA LYS A 287 -16.70 -15.73 -16.95
C LYS A 287 -17.05 -14.27 -17.27
N ASP A 288 -16.74 -13.35 -16.37
CA ASP A 288 -17.11 -11.93 -16.52
C ASP A 288 -16.12 -11.14 -17.38
N ASN A 289 -14.86 -11.60 -17.49
CA ASN A 289 -13.77 -10.82 -18.10
C ASN A 289 -13.20 -11.41 -19.39
N TYR A 290 -13.58 -12.65 -19.77
CA TYR A 290 -13.04 -13.34 -20.94
C TYR A 290 -14.16 -13.95 -21.79
N GLU A 291 -13.98 -13.93 -23.12
CA GLU A 291 -15.02 -14.37 -24.08
C GLU A 291 -15.39 -15.85 -23.97
N ASP A 292 -14.42 -16.73 -23.69
CA ASP A 292 -14.71 -18.15 -23.49
C ASP A 292 -15.44 -18.40 -22.17
N GLY A 293 -15.08 -17.65 -21.12
CA GLY A 293 -15.63 -17.73 -19.77
C GLY A 293 -15.40 -19.08 -19.07
N GLU A 294 -14.74 -20.02 -19.74
CA GLU A 294 -14.45 -21.37 -19.23
C GLU A 294 -13.15 -21.38 -18.43
N TRP A 295 -13.19 -22.04 -17.27
CA TRP A 295 -12.01 -22.19 -16.41
C TRP A 295 -11.28 -23.49 -16.72
N TYR A 296 -10.03 -23.39 -17.17
CA TYR A 296 -9.20 -24.54 -17.53
C TYR A 296 -8.30 -24.98 -16.39
N LEU A 297 -7.96 -26.27 -16.36
CA LEU A 297 -7.03 -26.82 -15.37
C LEU A 297 -5.64 -26.15 -15.42
N SER A 298 -5.20 -25.68 -16.59
CA SER A 298 -3.94 -24.92 -16.72
C SER A 298 -3.96 -23.62 -15.92
N GLU A 299 -5.11 -22.97 -15.81
CA GLU A 299 -5.28 -21.74 -15.04
C GLU A 299 -5.30 -22.03 -13.53
N THR A 300 -5.85 -23.18 -13.11
CA THR A 300 -5.67 -23.67 -11.73
C THR A 300 -4.20 -23.87 -11.39
N PHE A 301 -3.40 -24.39 -12.31
CA PHE A 301 -1.97 -24.61 -12.08
C PHE A 301 -1.22 -23.29 -11.91
N ASP A 302 -1.53 -22.29 -12.74
CA ASP A 302 -0.97 -20.94 -12.58
C ASP A 302 -1.40 -20.33 -11.25
N ALA A 303 -2.69 -20.44 -10.92
CA ALA A 303 -3.24 -19.91 -9.69
C ALA A 303 -2.54 -20.51 -8.46
N ALA A 304 -2.27 -21.82 -8.47
CA ALA A 304 -1.65 -22.54 -7.37
C ALA A 304 -0.21 -22.11 -7.06
N ILE A 305 0.49 -21.49 -8.02
CA ILE A 305 1.85 -20.95 -7.83
C ILE A 305 1.90 -19.43 -7.82
N GLY A 306 0.74 -18.77 -7.61
CA GLY A 306 0.67 -17.31 -7.55
C GLY A 306 0.89 -16.60 -8.88
N GLN A 307 0.63 -17.28 -9.99
CA GLN A 307 0.72 -16.76 -11.36
C GLN A 307 -0.69 -16.65 -11.97
N GLY A 308 -0.74 -16.40 -13.28
CA GLY A 308 -1.98 -16.25 -14.03
C GLY A 308 -2.65 -14.94 -13.68
N PHE A 309 -3.88 -15.02 -13.17
CA PHE A 309 -4.67 -13.85 -12.81
C PHE A 309 -4.43 -13.36 -11.37
N ASN A 310 -3.64 -14.06 -10.55
CA ASN A 310 -3.38 -13.61 -9.18
C ASN A 310 -2.67 -12.25 -9.18
N LEU A 311 -3.20 -11.31 -8.40
CA LEU A 311 -2.55 -10.04 -8.09
C LEU A 311 -2.63 -9.80 -6.58
N VAL A 312 -1.52 -9.41 -5.98
CA VAL A 312 -1.39 -9.19 -4.53
C VAL A 312 -0.56 -7.93 -4.30
N THR A 313 -0.93 -7.13 -3.31
CA THR A 313 -0.14 -5.97 -2.89
C THR A 313 1.01 -6.38 -1.97
N PRO A 314 2.14 -5.65 -1.92
CA PRO A 314 3.21 -5.95 -0.97
C PRO A 314 2.75 -6.00 0.50
N LEU A 315 1.77 -5.17 0.88
CA LEU A 315 1.16 -5.23 2.21
C LEU A 315 0.38 -6.53 2.43
N GLN A 316 -0.46 -6.95 1.47
CA GLN A 316 -1.15 -8.24 1.54
C GLN A 316 -0.15 -9.41 1.61
N ALA A 317 0.95 -9.35 0.86
CA ALA A 317 2.01 -10.37 0.92
C ALA A 317 2.67 -10.43 2.31
N ALA A 318 2.94 -9.27 2.92
CA ALA A 318 3.45 -9.19 4.29
C ALA A 318 2.45 -9.75 5.32
N MET A 319 1.14 -9.53 5.12
CA MET A 319 0.09 -10.11 5.97
C MET A 319 0.07 -11.64 5.89
N VAL A 320 0.16 -12.23 4.69
CA VAL A 320 0.22 -13.71 4.54
C VAL A 320 1.36 -14.29 5.38
N MET A 321 2.55 -13.70 5.28
CA MET A 321 3.70 -14.14 6.07
C MET A 321 3.50 -13.89 7.57
N GLY A 322 2.89 -12.75 7.92
CA GLY A 322 2.57 -12.39 9.30
C GLY A 322 1.60 -13.39 9.95
N GLU A 323 0.57 -13.83 9.23
CA GLU A 323 -0.37 -14.83 9.71
C GLU A 323 0.31 -16.17 10.01
N ILE A 324 1.25 -16.61 9.16
CA ILE A 324 2.04 -17.81 9.43
C ILE A 324 2.88 -17.62 10.69
N ALA A 325 3.57 -16.48 10.83
CA ALA A 325 4.37 -16.17 12.02
C ALA A 325 3.52 -16.04 13.30
N ALA A 326 2.25 -15.68 13.17
CA ALA A 326 1.29 -15.50 14.26
C ALA A 326 0.42 -16.74 14.53
N ASN A 327 0.81 -17.92 14.03
CA ASN A 327 0.08 -19.19 14.18
C ASN A 327 -1.38 -19.12 13.66
N GLY A 328 -1.56 -18.52 12.48
CA GLY A 328 -2.86 -18.40 11.80
C GLY A 328 -3.74 -17.26 12.30
N LYS A 329 -3.24 -16.38 13.16
CA LYS A 329 -3.96 -15.16 13.58
C LYS A 329 -3.67 -14.03 12.61
N ARG A 330 -4.74 -13.42 12.09
CA ARG A 330 -4.67 -12.22 11.24
C ARG A 330 -4.94 -10.98 12.08
N TYR A 331 -3.97 -10.07 12.11
CA TYR A 331 -4.11 -8.74 12.69
C TYR A 331 -4.27 -7.71 11.57
N GLN A 332 -5.15 -6.73 11.78
CA GLN A 332 -5.35 -5.65 10.82
C GLN A 332 -4.10 -4.75 10.83
N PRO A 333 -3.49 -4.48 9.65
CA PRO A 333 -2.36 -3.57 9.58
C PRO A 333 -2.80 -2.15 9.93
N HIS A 334 -1.99 -1.42 10.70
CA HIS A 334 -2.26 -0.04 11.09
C HIS A 334 -0.97 0.77 11.30
N LEU A 335 -1.09 2.09 11.18
CA LEU A 335 -0.02 3.06 11.37
C LEU A 335 -0.24 3.98 12.56
N VAL A 336 -1.48 4.13 13.07
CA VAL A 336 -1.89 4.95 14.22
C VAL A 336 -2.63 4.10 15.25
#